data_AF-A0A523W483-F1
#
_entry.id   AF-A0A523W483-F1
#
_cell.length_a   1.000
_cell.length_b   1.000
_cell.length_c   1.000
_cell.angle_alpha   90.00
_cell.angle_beta   90.00
_cell.angle_gamma   90.00
#
_symmetry.space_group_name_H-M   'P 1'
#
loop_
_entity.id
_entity.type
_entity.pdbx_description
1 polymer ?
#
loop_
_entity_poly.entity_id
_entity_poly.type
_entity_poly.pdbx_seq_one_letter_code
_entity_poly.pdbx_strand_id
1 'polypeptide(L)'
;MNQIQRPFKRKIDITSSHLDLLEKIFININQIIKGKRNVMYSDIINLIARENYSGKLYNEIILWCNYNIRQGKYYAIIQDLFL
;
A
#
# COMPACT_ATOMS: atom_id res chain seq x y z
N MET A 1 18.71 -20.98 -16.63
CA MET A 1 17.45 -20.34 -16.20
C MET A 1 17.61 -18.84 -16.35
N ASN A 2 17.00 -18.24 -17.38
CA ASN A 2 17.05 -16.78 -17.53
C ASN A 2 16.12 -16.16 -16.48
N GLN A 3 16.71 -15.53 -15.46
CA GLN A 3 15.96 -14.64 -14.59
C GLN A 3 15.48 -13.48 -15.45
N ILE A 4 14.18 -13.46 -15.75
CA ILE A 4 13.55 -12.29 -16.36
C ILE A 4 13.61 -11.18 -15.31
N GLN A 5 14.66 -10.36 -15.35
CA GLN A 5 14.65 -9.07 -14.68
C GLN A 5 13.63 -8.20 -15.40
N ARG A 6 12.38 -8.23 -14.91
CA ARG A 6 11.31 -7.37 -15.44
C ARG A 6 11.73 -5.91 -15.24
N PRO A 7 11.64 -5.06 -16.27
CA PRO A 7 12.04 -3.66 -16.15
C PRO A 7 11.26 -2.97 -15.01
N PHE A 8 12.02 -2.38 -14.08
CA PHE A 8 11.56 -1.62 -12.91
C PHE A 8 10.87 -0.32 -13.35
N LYS A 9 9.55 -0.31 -13.60
CA LYS A 9 8.93 0.89 -14.23
C LYS A 9 7.48 1.26 -13.92
N ARG A 10 6.86 0.80 -12.83
CA ARG A 10 5.59 1.43 -12.40
C ARG A 10 5.65 1.92 -10.97
N LYS A 11 6.16 3.14 -10.82
CA LYS A 11 5.63 4.05 -9.81
C LYS A 11 4.20 4.37 -10.24
N ILE A 12 3.24 4.12 -9.35
CA ILE A 12 1.88 4.62 -9.52
C ILE A 12 1.85 5.98 -8.81
N ASP A 13 1.40 7.00 -9.52
CA ASP A 13 1.10 8.28 -8.89
C ASP A 13 -0.24 8.15 -8.17
N ILE A 14 -0.21 8.45 -6.87
CA ILE A 14 -1.38 8.39 -6.00
C ILE A 14 -2.28 9.58 -6.32
N THR A 15 -3.53 9.31 -6.67
CA THR A 15 -4.56 10.34 -6.90
C THR A 15 -5.45 10.50 -5.66
N SER A 16 -6.32 11.51 -5.63
CA SER A 16 -7.28 11.71 -4.55
C SER A 16 -8.13 10.47 -4.24
N SER A 17 -8.62 9.75 -5.25
CA SER A 17 -9.38 8.52 -5.04
C SER A 17 -8.57 7.40 -4.36
N HIS A 18 -7.25 7.37 -4.57
CA HIS A 18 -6.37 6.45 -3.85
C HIS A 18 -6.20 6.88 -2.40
N LEU A 19 -6.10 8.19 -2.14
CA LEU A 19 -6.01 8.76 -0.79
C LEU A 19 -7.24 8.44 0.05
N ASP A 20 -8.43 8.68 -0.49
CA ASP A 20 -9.69 8.40 0.20
C ASP A 20 -9.81 6.91 0.56
N LEU A 21 -9.31 6.03 -0.30
CA LEU A 21 -9.31 4.59 -0.06
C LEU A 21 -8.23 4.17 0.95
N LEU A 22 -7.03 4.73 0.83
CA LEU A 22 -5.94 4.50 1.78
C LEU A 22 -6.34 4.95 3.18
N GLU A 23 -6.99 6.10 3.35
CA GLU A 23 -7.48 6.58 4.64
C GLU A 23 -8.41 5.55 5.31
N LYS A 24 -9.40 5.03 4.56
CA LYS A 24 -10.30 3.98 5.05
C LYS A 24 -9.55 2.71 5.46
N ILE A 25 -8.59 2.27 4.64
CA ILE A 25 -7.74 1.11 4.94
C ILE A 25 -6.92 1.36 6.22
N PHE A 26 -6.32 2.54 6.36
CA PHE A 26 -5.52 2.91 7.51
C PHE A 26 -6.33 2.92 8.81
N ILE A 27 -7.55 3.45 8.78
CA ILE A 27 -8.47 3.42 9.92
C ILE A 27 -8.73 1.97 10.34
N ASN A 28 -9.05 1.08 9.38
CA ASN A 28 -9.32 -0.33 9.66
C ASN A 28 -8.09 -1.03 10.25
N ILE A 29 -6.90 -0.81 9.69
CA ILE A 29 -5.66 -1.39 10.21
C ILE A 29 -5.40 -0.88 11.63
N ASN A 30 -5.55 0.42 11.88
CA ASN A 30 -5.34 1.02 13.19
C ASN A 30 -6.28 0.47 14.24
N GLN A 31 -7.54 0.16 13.88
CA GLN A 31 -8.47 -0.53 14.78
C GLN A 31 -8.01 -1.96 15.12
N ILE A 32 -7.42 -2.67 14.16
CA ILE A 32 -6.90 -4.03 14.35
C ILE A 32 -5.65 -4.03 15.25
N ILE A 33 -4.67 -3.17 14.95
CA ILE A 33 -3.38 -3.13 15.68
C ILE A 33 -3.46 -2.30 16.96
N LYS A 34 -4.53 -1.53 17.16
CA LYS A 34 -4.80 -0.68 18.33
C LYS A 34 -3.65 0.28 18.67
N GLY A 35 -3.02 0.86 17.65
CA GLY A 35 -1.91 1.80 17.82
C GLY A 35 -0.63 1.22 18.45
N LYS A 36 -0.51 -0.11 18.62
CA LYS A 36 0.67 -0.75 19.24
C LYS A 36 1.96 -0.57 18.44
N ARG A 37 1.83 -0.29 17.14
CA ARG A 37 2.93 -0.06 16.20
C ARG A 37 2.44 0.78 15.03
N ASN A 38 3.38 1.28 14.24
CA ASN A 38 3.09 1.95 12.97
C ASN A 38 2.47 0.97 11.96
N VAL A 39 1.62 1.51 11.08
CA VAL A 39 1.07 0.80 9.93
C VAL A 39 2.18 0.55 8.91
N MET A 40 2.30 -0.70 8.47
CA MET A 40 3.27 -1.12 7.46
C MET A 40 2.59 -1.28 6.11
N TYR A 41 3.34 -1.14 5.02
CA TYR A 41 2.83 -1.43 3.68
C TYR A 41 2.34 -2.87 3.54
N SER A 42 2.94 -3.80 4.27
CA SER A 42 2.48 -5.20 4.33
C SER A 42 1.11 -5.34 4.99
N ASP A 43 0.76 -4.50 5.97
CA ASP A 43 -0.58 -4.54 6.58
C ASP A 43 -1.66 -4.13 5.58
N ILE A 44 -1.37 -3.14 4.75
CA ILE A 44 -2.26 -2.68 3.67
C ILE A 44 -2.50 -3.82 2.67
N ILE A 45 -1.42 -4.43 2.19
CA ILE A 45 -1.51 -5.56 1.25
C ILE A 45 -2.28 -6.73 1.88
N ASN A 46 -1.96 -7.07 3.13
CA ASN A 46 -2.60 -8.16 3.84
C ASN A 46 -4.08 -7.92 4.08
N LEU A 47 -4.48 -6.68 4.43
CA LEU A 47 -5.90 -6.36 4.58
C LEU A 47 -6.64 -6.50 3.25
N ILE A 48 -6.11 -5.94 2.16
CA ILE A 48 -6.73 -6.03 0.83
C ILE A 48 -6.92 -7.49 0.41
N ALA A 49 -5.89 -8.33 0.62
CA ALA A 49 -5.96 -9.75 0.30
C ALA A 49 -6.96 -10.51 1.20
N ARG A 50 -6.95 -10.25 2.51
CA ARG A 50 -7.80 -10.94 3.49
C ARG A 50 -9.29 -10.64 3.30
N GLU A 51 -9.62 -9.38 3.00
CA GLU A 51 -11.00 -8.95 2.78
C GLU A 51 -11.47 -9.17 1.34
N ASN A 52 -10.65 -9.81 0.49
CA ASN A 52 -10.91 -10.08 -0.92
C ASN A 52 -11.29 -8.82 -1.72
N TYR A 53 -10.69 -7.68 -1.36
CA TYR A 53 -10.90 -6.43 -2.08
C TYR A 53 -10.25 -6.50 -3.45
N SER A 54 -11.04 -6.19 -4.48
CA SER A 54 -10.62 -6.28 -5.87
C SER A 54 -11.01 -5.03 -6.65
N GLY A 55 -10.32 -4.79 -7.75
CA GLY A 55 -10.53 -3.63 -8.60
C GLY A 55 -9.24 -2.86 -8.88
N LYS A 56 -9.31 -1.97 -9.86
CA LYS A 56 -8.14 -1.23 -10.36
C LYS A 56 -7.42 -0.44 -9.26
N LEU A 57 -8.19 0.30 -8.43
CA LEU A 57 -7.64 1.11 -7.33
C LEU A 57 -6.88 0.26 -6.30
N TYR A 58 -7.42 -0.89 -5.90
CA TYR A 58 -6.74 -1.79 -4.95
C TYR A 58 -5.46 -2.37 -5.54
N ASN A 59 -5.48 -2.75 -6.82
CA ASN A 59 -4.29 -3.23 -7.52
C ASN A 59 -3.21 -2.14 -7.59
N GLU A 60 -3.59 -0.91 -7.88
CA GLU A 60 -2.72 0.26 -7.91
C GLU A 60 -2.12 0.56 -6.53
N ILE A 61 -2.91 0.47 -5.46
CA ILE A 61 -2.43 0.58 -4.06
C ILE A 61 -1.43 -0.53 -3.73
N ILE A 62 -1.70 -1.79 -4.10
CA ILE A 62 -0.77 -2.91 -3.88
C ILE A 62 0.55 -2.67 -4.62
N LEU A 63 0.50 -2.18 -5.86
CA LEU A 63 1.71 -1.86 -6.63
C LEU A 63 2.50 -0.74 -5.97
N TRP A 64 1.83 0.32 -5.50
CA TRP A 64 2.47 1.41 -4.77
C TRP A 64 3.09 0.95 -3.45
N CYS A 65 2.41 0.10 -2.68
CA CYS A 65 2.96 -0.50 -1.45
C CYS A 65 4.23 -1.31 -1.74
N ASN A 66 4.17 -2.20 -2.74
CA ASN A 66 5.33 -3.00 -3.15
C ASN A 66 6.50 -2.14 -3.65
N TYR A 67 6.20 -1.07 -4.37
CA TYR A 67 7.23 -0.12 -4.81
C TYR A 67 7.97 0.48 -3.61
N ASN A 68 7.25 0.97 -2.59
CA ASN A 68 7.86 1.56 -1.40
C ASN A 68 8.67 0.55 -0.58
N ILE A 69 8.17 -0.67 -0.40
CA ILE A 69 8.90 -1.76 0.27
C ILE A 69 10.24 -2.01 -0.44
N ARG A 70 10.26 -2.03 -1.78
CA ARG A 70 11.50 -2.21 -2.56
C ARG A 70 12.48 -1.04 -2.45
N GLN A 71 12.01 0.16 -2.10
CA GLN A 71 12.86 1.32 -1.79
C GLN A 71 13.39 1.30 -0.35
N GLY A 72 13.13 0.23 0.43
CA GLY A 72 13.50 0.15 1.85
C GLY A 72 12.58 0.93 2.78
N LYS A 73 11.42 1.41 2.29
CA LYS A 73 10.39 2.05 3.11
C LYS A 73 9.40 0.98 3.58
N TYR A 74 9.31 0.75 4.87
CA TYR A 74 8.45 -0.30 5.43
C TYR A 74 7.15 0.23 6.06
N TYR A 75 7.18 1.48 6.52
CA TYR A 75 6.05 2.13 7.19
C TYR A 75 5.31 3.03 6.20
N ALA A 76 3.98 2.96 6.24
CA ALA A 76 3.14 3.86 5.48
C ALA A 76 2.87 5.10 6.35
N ILE A 77 3.40 6.25 5.95
CA ILE A 77 3.26 7.51 6.67
C ILE A 77 2.18 8.35 5.99
N ILE A 78 1.13 8.71 6.72
CA ILE A 78 0.00 9.49 6.16
C ILE A 78 0.46 10.90 5.73
N GLN A 79 1.48 11.49 6.34
CA GLN A 79 2.03 12.78 5.91
C GLN A 79 2.63 12.75 4.49
N ASP A 80 3.09 11.60 4.00
CA ASP A 80 3.60 11.45 2.62
C ASP A 80 2.49 11.36 1.57
N LEU A 81 1.22 11.30 2.01
CA LEU A 81 0.04 11.14 1.15
C LEU A 81 -0.68 12.47 0.84
N PHE A 82 -0.35 13.56 1.53
CA PHE A 82 -1.01 14.86 1.39
C PHE A 82 -0.09 15.98 0.85
N LEU A 83 1.02 15.63 0.20
CA LEU A 83 1.94 16.57 -0.46
C LEU A 83 1.87 16.47 -2.00
#